data_AF-A0A538TK55-F1
#
_entry.id   AF-A0A538TK55-F1
#
_cell.length_a   1.000
_cell.length_b   1.000
_cell.length_c   1.000
_cell.angle_alpha   90.00
_cell.angle_beta   90.00
_cell.angle_gamma   90.00
#
_symmetry.space_group_name_H-M   'P 1'
#
loop_
_entity.id
_entity.type
_entity.pdbx_description
1 polymer ?
#
loop_
_entity_poly.entity_id
_entity_poly.type
_entity_poly.pdbx_seq_one_letter_code
_entity_poly.pdbx_strand_id
1 'polypeptide(L)'
;MRPRSVRGIAGALLGVTVAASLFPRGAAQAAEPRSSRVCSSCHGEIKKQWEKSSMAGSWTNPVFQAFLADAKAELGEGAQAGCISCHAPLAAVTGDVKVTDPVNQEGITCNFCHSVSAVEVSPKPASYTWDAADPILMRGPFEDAESGTAHGSVQSNIMAQGEFCASCHWYAGDGEGLVFEGTHAQWKASKAAAAGKQCQDCHMPPAPGKASLIAKKTRDKIWAHTFAGAHTAGALDSVASVAAAVESGKLKLTVRNTRGGHSLPGGGASMRAITLEVVYQDGAGMELARVPVQTYDTEFADANGKSPVPKWLAKKVARSNEIPADEAKVEWSEIPPGAKKAEAVLTYHFLLPAYRAALVAKKVDLTGRDPVVMARARVAIP
;
A
#
# COMPACT_ATOMS: atom_id res chain seq x y z
N MET A 1 68.09 59.38 -54.31
CA MET A 1 68.30 58.21 -53.44
C MET A 1 67.54 58.39 -52.13
N ARG A 2 66.91 57.30 -51.69
CA ARG A 2 66.16 57.06 -50.43
C ARG A 2 64.73 57.62 -50.32
N PRO A 3 63.71 56.74 -50.38
CA PRO A 3 62.30 57.06 -50.26
C PRO A 3 61.83 56.95 -48.80
N ARG A 4 60.73 57.64 -48.47
CA ARG A 4 59.89 57.44 -47.27
C ARG A 4 58.73 58.45 -47.36
N SER A 5 57.48 58.15 -47.07
CA SER A 5 56.77 56.91 -46.75
C SER A 5 55.30 57.34 -46.70
N VAL A 6 54.43 56.67 -47.46
CA VAL A 6 52.98 56.84 -47.38
C VAL A 6 52.53 56.33 -46.01
N ARG A 7 51.93 57.19 -45.18
CA ARG A 7 51.23 56.76 -43.95
C ARG A 7 49.73 56.80 -44.21
N GLY A 8 49.14 55.62 -44.15
CA GLY A 8 47.74 55.34 -44.42
C GLY A 8 46.78 55.97 -43.41
N ILE A 9 45.59 56.23 -43.92
CA ILE A 9 44.39 56.60 -43.17
C ILE A 9 43.97 55.37 -42.36
N ALA A 10 44.07 55.47 -41.03
CA ALA A 10 43.49 54.49 -40.13
C ALA A 10 41.97 54.72 -40.09
N GLY A 11 41.23 53.93 -40.88
CA GLY A 11 39.78 53.81 -40.74
C GLY A 11 39.46 53.13 -39.41
N ALA A 12 38.86 53.87 -38.48
CA ALA A 12 38.26 53.30 -37.28
C ALA A 12 37.03 52.48 -37.69
N LEU A 13 37.23 51.17 -37.88
CA LEU A 13 36.14 50.20 -37.85
C LEU A 13 35.59 50.21 -36.42
N LEU A 14 34.46 50.89 -36.21
CA LEU A 14 33.57 50.58 -35.09
C LEU A 14 33.12 49.14 -35.27
N GLY A 15 33.85 48.21 -34.64
CA GLY A 15 33.38 46.87 -34.41
C GLY A 15 32.16 46.96 -33.52
N VAL A 16 30.97 46.83 -34.12
CA VAL A 16 29.77 46.46 -33.37
C VAL A 16 30.04 45.05 -32.85
N THR A 17 30.55 44.97 -31.62
CA THR A 17 30.52 43.75 -30.84
C THR A 17 29.04 43.45 -30.60
N VAL A 18 28.46 42.64 -31.48
CA VAL A 18 27.29 41.85 -31.12
C VAL A 18 27.79 40.94 -30.00
N ALA A 19 27.62 41.40 -28.76
CA ALA A 19 27.70 40.54 -27.59
C ALA A 19 26.58 39.52 -27.78
N ALA A 20 26.89 38.43 -28.48
CA ALA A 20 26.09 37.23 -28.44
C ALA A 20 25.97 36.91 -26.96
N SER A 21 24.79 37.21 -26.41
CA SER A 21 24.45 36.86 -25.05
C SER A 21 24.47 35.34 -25.03
N LEU A 22 25.62 34.78 -24.68
CA LEU A 22 25.75 33.43 -24.21
C LEU A 22 25.01 33.41 -22.88
N PHE A 23 23.67 33.42 -22.96
CA PHE A 23 22.89 32.75 -21.95
C PHE A 23 23.49 31.36 -21.87
N PRO A 24 23.97 30.91 -20.70
CA PRO A 24 24.22 29.49 -20.56
C PRO A 24 22.88 28.84 -20.94
N ARG A 25 22.88 28.08 -22.04
CA ARG A 25 21.91 27.01 -22.18
C ARG A 25 22.19 26.16 -20.96
N GLY A 26 21.45 26.42 -19.88
CA GLY A 26 21.51 25.61 -18.68
C GLY A 26 21.43 24.19 -19.19
N ALA A 27 22.40 23.36 -18.82
CA ALA A 27 22.18 21.93 -18.85
C ALA A 27 20.79 21.74 -18.26
N ALA A 28 19.84 21.21 -19.04
CA ALA A 28 18.50 20.97 -18.54
C ALA A 28 18.70 20.20 -17.23
N GLN A 29 18.46 20.87 -16.10
CA GLN A 29 18.47 20.23 -14.81
C GLN A 29 17.48 19.07 -15.00
N ALA A 30 17.92 17.83 -14.81
CA ALA A 30 17.05 16.67 -14.93
C ALA A 30 15.73 17.03 -14.23
N ALA A 31 14.62 17.02 -14.96
CA ALA A 31 13.42 17.74 -14.55
C ALA A 31 12.96 17.26 -13.17
N GLU A 32 12.98 18.07 -12.13
CA GLU A 32 12.65 17.56 -10.79
C GLU A 32 11.28 16.84 -10.74
N PRO A 33 11.14 15.78 -9.93
CA PRO A 33 9.87 15.11 -9.71
C PRO A 33 8.70 16.07 -9.54
N ARG A 34 7.59 15.79 -10.21
CA ARG A 34 6.43 16.67 -10.21
C ARG A 34 5.39 16.22 -9.18
N SER A 35 4.86 17.19 -8.43
CA SER A 35 3.66 17.02 -7.59
C SER A 35 2.49 16.49 -8.42
N SER A 36 1.68 15.62 -7.79
CA SER A 36 0.40 15.13 -8.33
C SER A 36 -0.55 16.25 -8.76
N ARG A 37 -0.40 17.48 -8.22
CA ARG A 37 -1.15 18.66 -8.67
C ARG A 37 -0.92 18.95 -10.14
N VAL A 38 0.29 18.78 -10.66
CA VAL A 38 0.61 19.00 -12.08
C VAL A 38 -0.17 18.00 -12.93
N CYS A 39 -0.19 16.74 -12.52
CA CYS A 39 -0.90 15.64 -13.19
C CYS A 39 -2.42 15.90 -13.24
N SER A 40 -2.99 16.52 -12.19
CA SER A 40 -4.44 16.73 -12.06
C SER A 40 -5.09 17.56 -13.17
N SER A 41 -4.31 18.42 -13.85
CA SER A 41 -4.79 19.25 -14.95
C SER A 41 -5.30 18.42 -16.13
N CYS A 42 -4.71 17.25 -16.35
CA CYS A 42 -5.12 16.31 -17.40
C CYS A 42 -5.73 15.02 -16.83
N HIS A 43 -5.25 14.53 -15.69
CA HIS A 43 -5.65 13.27 -15.06
C HIS A 43 -6.54 13.48 -13.82
N GLY A 44 -7.43 14.47 -13.86
CA GLY A 44 -8.20 14.92 -12.70
C GLY A 44 -8.99 13.80 -11.98
N GLU A 45 -9.59 12.86 -12.72
CA GLU A 45 -10.33 11.74 -12.13
C GLU A 45 -9.41 10.75 -11.43
N ILE A 46 -8.34 10.32 -12.10
CA ILE A 46 -7.32 9.43 -11.51
C ILE A 46 -6.73 10.05 -10.24
N LYS A 47 -6.41 11.35 -10.29
CA LYS A 47 -5.85 12.06 -9.14
C LYS A 47 -6.83 12.09 -7.97
N LYS A 48 -8.13 12.33 -8.19
CA LYS A 48 -9.17 12.28 -7.14
C LYS A 48 -9.28 10.90 -6.49
N GLN A 49 -9.11 9.84 -7.28
CA GLN A 49 -9.12 8.46 -6.77
C GLN A 49 -7.90 8.20 -5.89
N TRP A 50 -6.71 8.55 -6.40
CA TRP A 50 -5.44 8.37 -5.69
C TRP A 50 -5.40 9.17 -4.39
N GLU A 51 -5.83 10.43 -4.37
CA GLU A 51 -5.81 11.29 -3.17
C GLU A 51 -6.60 10.72 -1.99
N LYS A 52 -7.64 9.93 -2.26
CA LYS A 52 -8.48 9.29 -1.24
C LYS A 52 -7.95 7.92 -0.82
N SER A 53 -6.91 7.43 -1.47
CA SER A 53 -6.37 6.09 -1.24
C SER A 53 -5.37 6.08 -0.08
N SER A 54 -5.07 4.87 0.42
CA SER A 54 -4.00 4.69 1.41
C SER A 54 -2.60 4.94 0.81
N MET A 55 -2.46 4.96 -0.51
CA MET A 55 -1.19 5.23 -1.20
C MET A 55 -0.79 6.70 -1.11
N ALA A 56 -1.74 7.63 -1.30
CA ALA A 56 -1.49 9.06 -1.10
C ALA A 56 -1.27 9.42 0.39
N GLY A 57 -1.98 8.72 1.29
CA GLY A 57 -1.89 8.93 2.73
C GLY A 57 -0.79 8.12 3.44
N SER A 58 0.07 7.40 2.72
CA SER A 58 1.01 6.42 3.31
C SER A 58 2.00 7.05 4.28
N TRP A 59 2.51 8.24 3.94
CA TRP A 59 3.45 9.00 4.76
C TRP A 59 2.72 9.74 5.87
N THR A 60 1.60 10.39 5.57
CA THR A 60 0.88 11.26 6.50
C THR A 60 -0.07 10.53 7.44
N ASN A 61 -0.20 9.21 7.31
CA ASN A 61 -1.07 8.40 8.17
C ASN A 61 -0.69 8.56 9.65
N PRO A 62 -1.62 9.00 10.52
CA PRO A 62 -1.32 9.33 11.91
C PRO A 62 -0.85 8.12 12.73
N VAL A 63 -1.36 6.93 12.43
CA VAL A 63 -0.89 5.69 13.06
C VAL A 63 0.55 5.41 12.63
N PHE A 64 0.84 5.49 11.33
CA PHE A 64 2.21 5.27 10.84
C PHE A 64 3.18 6.28 11.47
N GLN A 65 2.82 7.56 11.56
CA GLN A 65 3.66 8.59 12.17
C GLN A 65 3.91 8.32 13.66
N ALA A 66 2.91 7.83 14.40
CA ALA A 66 3.11 7.43 15.80
C ALA A 66 4.08 6.24 15.93
N PHE A 67 3.96 5.23 15.08
CA PHE A 67 4.86 4.07 15.08
C PHE A 67 6.27 4.44 14.60
N LEU A 68 6.40 5.34 13.63
CA LEU A 68 7.68 5.87 13.18
C LEU A 68 8.38 6.64 14.32
N ALA A 69 7.65 7.46 15.06
CA ALA A 69 8.19 8.16 16.23
C ALA A 69 8.71 7.18 17.29
N ASP A 70 7.97 6.10 17.57
CA ASP A 70 8.40 5.04 18.48
C ASP A 70 9.67 4.33 17.99
N ALA A 71 9.69 3.95 16.72
CA ALA A 71 10.86 3.32 16.11
C ALA A 71 12.10 4.22 16.18
N LYS A 72 11.94 5.53 15.96
CA LYS A 72 13.03 6.52 16.06
C LYS A 72 13.50 6.73 17.50
N ALA A 73 12.58 6.69 18.47
CA ALA A 73 12.92 6.79 19.88
C ALA A 73 13.74 5.58 20.36
N GLU A 74 13.46 4.40 19.83
CA GLU A 74 14.12 3.16 20.24
C GLU A 74 15.41 2.86 19.46
N LEU A 75 15.44 3.15 18.15
CA LEU A 75 16.54 2.78 17.24
C LEU A 75 17.33 3.99 16.73
N GLY A 76 16.92 5.20 17.06
CA GLY A 76 17.49 6.46 16.57
C GLY A 76 16.91 6.91 15.22
N GLU A 77 17.30 8.12 14.81
CA GLU A 77 16.80 8.78 13.58
C GLU A 77 17.01 7.95 12.30
N GLY A 78 18.02 7.08 12.27
CA GLY A 78 18.33 6.22 11.13
C GLY A 78 17.21 5.22 10.78
N ALA A 79 16.33 4.88 11.72
CA ALA A 79 15.20 3.97 11.48
C ALA A 79 14.28 4.43 10.34
N GLN A 80 14.16 5.75 10.14
CA GLN A 80 13.28 6.34 9.12
C GLN A 80 13.61 5.89 7.70
N ALA A 81 14.90 5.63 7.39
CA ALA A 81 15.33 5.23 6.05
C ALA A 81 14.67 3.92 5.59
N GLY A 82 14.50 2.95 6.50
CA GLY A 82 13.79 1.70 6.20
C GLY A 82 12.30 1.93 5.93
N CYS A 83 11.67 2.83 6.68
CA CYS A 83 10.24 3.11 6.57
C CYS A 83 9.87 3.84 5.27
N ILE A 84 10.65 4.85 4.88
CA ILE A 84 10.37 5.67 3.68
C ILE A 84 10.47 4.85 2.38
N SER A 85 11.21 3.74 2.39
CA SER A 85 11.35 2.85 1.23
C SER A 85 10.01 2.32 0.68
N CYS A 86 8.99 2.22 1.54
CA CYS A 86 7.62 1.89 1.15
C CYS A 86 6.61 3.02 1.42
N HIS A 87 6.81 3.85 2.46
CA HIS A 87 5.83 4.86 2.87
C HIS A 87 5.99 6.23 2.20
N ALA A 88 7.17 6.54 1.67
CA ALA A 88 7.46 7.77 0.92
C ALA A 88 8.58 7.47 -0.10
N PRO A 89 8.36 6.54 -1.03
CA PRO A 89 9.44 5.94 -1.80
C PRO A 89 10.11 6.91 -2.78
N LEU A 90 9.43 7.99 -3.18
CA LEU A 90 10.07 9.10 -3.91
C LEU A 90 11.20 9.72 -3.09
N ALA A 91 10.98 9.95 -1.79
CA ALA A 91 11.97 10.48 -0.87
C ALA A 91 13.20 9.57 -0.76
N ALA A 92 12.98 8.25 -0.79
CA ALA A 92 14.05 7.26 -0.77
C ALA A 92 14.93 7.34 -2.02
N VAL A 93 14.33 7.44 -3.21
CA VAL A 93 15.10 7.48 -4.48
C VAL A 93 15.72 8.85 -4.75
N THR A 94 15.16 9.95 -4.21
CA THR A 94 15.76 11.30 -4.32
C THR A 94 16.73 11.63 -3.20
N GLY A 95 16.87 10.77 -2.19
CA GLY A 95 17.75 10.98 -1.04
C GLY A 95 17.23 12.00 -0.01
N ASP A 96 15.95 12.40 -0.08
CA ASP A 96 15.30 13.26 0.91
C ASP A 96 14.84 12.44 2.11
N VAL A 97 15.81 11.89 2.86
CA VAL A 97 15.51 10.98 3.99
C VAL A 97 14.62 11.65 5.05
N LYS A 98 14.69 12.99 5.18
CA LYS A 98 13.88 13.76 6.12
C LYS A 98 12.46 14.07 5.61
N VAL A 99 12.16 13.77 4.35
CA VAL A 99 10.86 14.00 3.69
C VAL A 99 10.44 15.47 3.81
N THR A 100 11.39 16.36 3.50
CA THR A 100 11.21 17.81 3.61
C THR A 100 10.63 18.44 2.36
N ASP A 101 10.83 17.83 1.20
CA ASP A 101 10.23 18.29 -0.05
C ASP A 101 8.71 18.00 -0.04
N PRO A 102 7.84 18.98 -0.32
CA PRO A 102 6.41 18.76 -0.46
C PRO A 102 6.03 17.61 -1.40
N VAL A 103 6.76 17.37 -2.49
CA VAL A 103 6.45 16.25 -3.40
C VAL A 103 6.65 14.89 -2.71
N ASN A 104 7.61 14.78 -1.80
CA ASN A 104 7.90 13.55 -1.07
C ASN A 104 6.90 13.27 0.05
N GLN A 105 6.16 14.29 0.49
CA GLN A 105 5.11 14.16 1.50
C GLN A 105 3.79 13.62 0.93
N GLU A 106 3.67 13.51 -0.39
CA GLU A 106 2.52 12.96 -1.11
C GLU A 106 2.43 11.42 -1.03
N GLY A 107 3.29 10.75 -0.22
CA GLY A 107 3.26 9.31 -0.04
C GLY A 107 3.80 8.55 -1.24
N ILE A 108 3.06 7.53 -1.72
CA ILE A 108 3.36 6.86 -2.99
C ILE A 108 2.82 7.74 -4.13
N THR A 109 3.70 8.54 -4.73
CA THR A 109 3.32 9.56 -5.73
C THR A 109 3.09 8.98 -7.12
N CYS A 110 2.38 9.74 -7.97
CA CYS A 110 2.25 9.43 -9.40
C CYS A 110 3.64 9.27 -10.03
N ASN A 111 4.53 10.23 -9.76
CA ASN A 111 5.85 10.24 -10.37
C ASN A 111 6.72 9.04 -9.93
N PHE A 112 6.59 8.61 -8.68
CA PHE A 112 7.27 7.41 -8.21
C PHE A 112 6.80 6.18 -8.99
N CYS A 113 5.51 5.84 -8.92
CA CYS A 113 4.98 4.62 -9.55
C CYS A 113 5.19 4.61 -11.06
N HIS A 114 4.96 5.75 -11.73
CA HIS A 114 5.09 5.86 -13.18
C HIS A 114 6.55 6.01 -13.65
N SER A 115 7.54 6.00 -12.76
CA SER A 115 8.96 6.00 -13.15
C SER A 115 9.70 4.71 -12.76
N VAL A 116 9.01 3.76 -12.12
CA VAL A 116 9.56 2.41 -11.87
C VAL A 116 9.66 1.65 -13.19
N SER A 117 10.89 1.30 -13.59
CA SER A 117 11.20 0.64 -14.85
C SER A 117 11.28 -0.88 -14.75
N ALA A 118 11.62 -1.40 -13.56
CA ALA A 118 11.69 -2.83 -13.30
C ALA A 118 11.44 -3.13 -11.81
N VAL A 119 11.00 -4.34 -11.51
CA VAL A 119 10.85 -4.86 -10.14
C VAL A 119 11.60 -6.17 -10.05
N GLU A 120 12.46 -6.29 -9.05
CA GLU A 120 13.08 -7.58 -8.68
C GLU A 120 12.22 -8.17 -7.56
N VAL A 121 11.43 -9.20 -7.90
CA VAL A 121 10.55 -9.87 -6.94
C VAL A 121 11.39 -10.64 -5.93
N SER A 122 11.57 -10.07 -4.74
CA SER A 122 12.35 -10.65 -3.67
C SER A 122 11.78 -10.23 -2.31
N PRO A 123 12.00 -10.98 -1.22
CA PRO A 123 11.53 -10.60 0.11
C PRO A 123 12.28 -9.38 0.68
N LYS A 124 13.15 -8.72 -0.11
CA LYS A 124 13.81 -7.48 0.29
C LYS A 124 12.82 -6.32 0.16
N PRO A 125 12.83 -5.36 1.10
CA PRO A 125 11.97 -4.20 0.99
C PRO A 125 12.37 -3.35 -0.21
N ALA A 126 11.41 -2.74 -0.90
CA ALA A 126 11.64 -1.72 -1.93
C ALA A 126 12.55 -2.19 -3.09
N SER A 127 12.34 -3.41 -3.57
CA SER A 127 13.19 -4.05 -4.58
C SER A 127 12.78 -3.68 -6.02
N TYR A 128 13.20 -2.51 -6.51
CA TYR A 128 12.85 -1.99 -7.84
C TYR A 128 13.98 -1.16 -8.48
N THR A 129 13.87 -0.94 -9.79
CA THR A 129 14.65 0.07 -10.53
C THR A 129 13.77 1.29 -10.80
N TRP A 130 14.26 2.47 -10.42
CA TRP A 130 13.59 3.74 -10.66
C TRP A 130 14.39 4.57 -11.67
N ASP A 131 13.73 5.05 -12.71
CA ASP A 131 14.37 5.80 -13.79
C ASP A 131 14.50 7.28 -13.42
N ALA A 132 15.72 7.68 -13.02
CA ALA A 132 16.04 9.05 -12.66
C ALA A 132 16.48 9.91 -13.86
N ALA A 133 16.66 9.32 -15.05
CA ALA A 133 17.23 10.03 -16.19
C ALA A 133 16.23 10.97 -16.85
N ASP A 134 14.97 10.53 -16.96
CA ASP A 134 13.85 11.36 -17.40
C ASP A 134 12.67 11.28 -16.41
N PRO A 135 12.72 12.06 -15.32
CA PRO A 135 11.67 12.16 -14.31
C PRO A 135 10.32 12.74 -14.78
N ILE A 136 10.17 13.10 -16.06
CA ILE A 136 8.85 13.38 -16.66
C ILE A 136 8.42 12.31 -17.67
N LEU A 137 9.22 11.26 -17.91
CA LEU A 137 8.80 10.11 -18.72
C LEU A 137 7.89 9.20 -17.89
N MET A 138 6.62 9.10 -18.30
CA MET A 138 5.64 8.28 -17.57
C MET A 138 5.52 6.88 -18.17
N ARG A 139 5.58 5.86 -17.31
CA ARG A 139 5.42 4.45 -17.64
C ARG A 139 3.97 4.02 -17.47
N GLY A 140 3.43 3.20 -18.35
CA GLY A 140 2.06 2.70 -18.22
C GLY A 140 1.81 1.46 -19.07
N PRO A 141 0.64 0.81 -18.93
CA PRO A 141 0.39 -0.48 -19.57
C PRO A 141 0.16 -0.40 -21.09
N PHE A 142 -0.02 0.80 -21.65
CA PHE A 142 -0.42 0.98 -23.05
C PHE A 142 0.79 1.24 -23.96
N GLU A 143 0.93 0.44 -25.02
CA GLU A 143 1.93 0.60 -26.09
C GLU A 143 1.61 1.78 -27.02
N ASP A 144 0.34 2.19 -27.05
CA ASP A 144 -0.20 3.11 -28.05
C ASP A 144 -0.48 4.51 -27.50
N ALA A 145 0.27 4.94 -26.47
CA ALA A 145 0.14 6.25 -25.86
C ALA A 145 0.29 7.37 -26.89
N GLU A 146 -0.53 8.43 -26.75
CA GLU A 146 -0.52 9.55 -27.70
C GLU A 146 0.76 10.37 -27.55
N SER A 147 1.43 10.66 -28.67
CA SER A 147 2.66 11.46 -28.70
C SER A 147 2.38 12.97 -28.72
N GLY A 148 3.41 13.78 -28.45
CA GLY A 148 3.31 15.24 -28.48
C GLY A 148 2.45 15.85 -27.36
N THR A 149 2.29 15.15 -26.25
CA THR A 149 1.52 15.59 -25.08
C THR A 149 2.42 16.29 -24.05
N ALA A 150 1.88 16.60 -22.87
CA ALA A 150 2.59 17.31 -21.80
C ALA A 150 3.79 16.54 -21.21
N HIS A 151 3.90 15.24 -21.47
CA HIS A 151 5.00 14.41 -21.00
C HIS A 151 5.24 13.20 -21.92
N GLY A 152 6.47 12.67 -21.90
CA GLY A 152 6.78 11.41 -22.59
C GLY A 152 5.97 10.25 -22.00
N SER A 153 5.73 9.22 -22.81
CA SER A 153 5.11 7.97 -22.34
C SER A 153 5.86 6.77 -22.89
N VAL A 154 6.09 5.75 -22.06
CA VAL A 154 6.68 4.48 -22.48
C VAL A 154 5.88 3.33 -21.89
N GLN A 155 5.76 2.24 -22.65
CA GLN A 155 5.04 1.09 -22.16
C GLN A 155 5.83 0.34 -21.07
N SER A 156 5.09 -0.22 -20.11
CA SER A 156 5.62 -1.02 -19.01
C SER A 156 4.71 -2.23 -18.76
N ASN A 157 5.22 -3.41 -19.14
CA ASN A 157 4.57 -4.69 -18.86
C ASN A 157 4.46 -4.95 -17.36
N ILE A 158 5.50 -4.62 -16.58
CA ILE A 158 5.52 -4.92 -15.15
C ILE A 158 4.38 -4.19 -14.41
N MET A 159 4.01 -2.96 -14.80
CA MET A 159 2.91 -2.22 -14.17
C MET A 159 1.53 -2.89 -14.32
N ALA A 160 1.37 -3.81 -15.27
CA ALA A 160 0.16 -4.60 -15.45
C ALA A 160 0.20 -5.95 -14.72
N GLN A 161 1.28 -6.26 -14.00
CA GLN A 161 1.51 -7.53 -13.32
C GLN A 161 1.46 -7.35 -11.80
N GLY A 162 0.99 -8.37 -11.07
CA GLY A 162 0.96 -8.36 -9.60
C GLY A 162 2.34 -8.23 -8.98
N GLU A 163 3.37 -8.66 -9.70
CA GLU A 163 4.78 -8.51 -9.38
C GLU A 163 5.20 -7.04 -9.17
N PHE A 164 4.54 -6.06 -9.82
CA PHE A 164 4.79 -4.64 -9.55
C PHE A 164 4.55 -4.29 -8.08
N CYS A 165 3.48 -4.83 -7.51
CA CYS A 165 3.09 -4.58 -6.13
C CYS A 165 4.08 -5.23 -5.14
N ALA A 166 4.83 -6.25 -5.55
CA ALA A 166 5.82 -6.94 -4.72
C ALA A 166 6.93 -6.01 -4.22
N SER A 167 7.20 -4.91 -4.94
CA SER A 167 8.15 -3.87 -4.53
C SER A 167 7.93 -3.37 -3.10
N CYS A 168 6.67 -3.29 -2.65
CA CYS A 168 6.31 -2.89 -1.28
C CYS A 168 5.52 -3.98 -0.54
N HIS A 169 4.80 -4.85 -1.25
CA HIS A 169 3.93 -5.89 -0.69
C HIS A 169 4.60 -7.28 -0.62
N TRP A 170 5.94 -7.30 -0.60
CA TRP A 170 6.74 -8.48 -0.27
C TRP A 170 7.97 -8.05 0.54
N TYR A 171 7.96 -8.32 1.85
CA TYR A 171 9.06 -7.97 2.74
C TYR A 171 9.18 -8.95 3.91
N ALA A 172 10.36 -9.55 4.04
CA ALA A 172 10.77 -10.36 5.18
C ALA A 172 11.96 -9.73 5.91
N GLY A 173 12.03 -9.93 7.22
CA GLY A 173 13.18 -9.60 8.04
C GLY A 173 14.22 -10.72 8.07
N ASP A 174 15.37 -10.43 8.69
CA ASP A 174 16.51 -11.35 8.73
C ASP A 174 16.34 -12.54 9.71
N GLY A 175 15.27 -12.56 10.51
CA GLY A 175 14.97 -13.63 11.47
C GLY A 175 14.16 -14.78 10.85
N GLU A 176 14.31 -15.98 11.39
CA GLU A 176 13.61 -17.16 10.90
C GLU A 176 12.09 -16.96 10.90
N GLY A 177 11.47 -17.12 9.73
CA GLY A 177 10.03 -16.99 9.55
C GLY A 177 9.48 -15.56 9.68
N LEU A 178 10.32 -14.53 9.85
CA LEU A 178 9.88 -13.14 9.98
C LEU A 178 9.41 -12.57 8.64
N VAL A 179 8.14 -12.77 8.31
CA VAL A 179 7.50 -12.12 7.17
C VAL A 179 6.71 -10.91 7.67
N PHE A 180 7.18 -9.70 7.34
CA PHE A 180 6.53 -8.45 7.74
C PHE A 180 5.41 -8.04 6.80
N GLU A 181 5.50 -8.46 5.55
CA GLU A 181 4.52 -8.25 4.50
C GLU A 181 4.58 -9.42 3.51
N GLY A 182 3.60 -10.31 3.59
CA GLY A 182 3.57 -11.57 2.83
C GLY A 182 2.62 -11.58 1.63
N THR A 183 1.91 -10.48 1.39
CA THR A 183 0.73 -10.48 0.52
C THR A 183 1.04 -10.96 -0.90
N HIS A 184 2.14 -10.51 -1.51
CA HIS A 184 2.48 -10.96 -2.87
C HIS A 184 2.79 -12.47 -2.93
N ALA A 185 3.56 -13.01 -1.98
CA ALA A 185 3.86 -14.45 -1.97
C ALA A 185 2.60 -15.30 -1.74
N GLN A 186 1.72 -14.84 -0.84
CA GLN A 186 0.41 -15.47 -0.62
C GLN A 186 -0.46 -15.42 -1.88
N TRP A 187 -0.46 -14.29 -2.59
CA TRP A 187 -1.16 -14.17 -3.87
C TRP A 187 -0.60 -15.10 -4.92
N LYS A 188 0.71 -15.16 -5.08
CA LYS A 188 1.36 -16.02 -6.07
C LYS A 188 1.00 -17.50 -5.89
N ALA A 189 0.77 -17.92 -4.65
CA ALA A 189 0.34 -19.28 -4.30
C ALA A 189 -1.18 -19.53 -4.40
N SER A 190 -1.99 -18.50 -4.64
CA SER A 190 -3.45 -18.58 -4.65
C SER A 190 -4.03 -19.07 -5.98
N LYS A 191 -5.30 -19.51 -5.97
CA LYS A 191 -6.07 -19.80 -7.18
C LYS A 191 -6.30 -18.56 -8.03
N ALA A 192 -6.33 -17.36 -7.43
CA ALA A 192 -6.47 -16.11 -8.16
C ALA A 192 -5.29 -15.88 -9.11
N ALA A 193 -4.05 -16.03 -8.61
CA ALA A 193 -2.85 -15.94 -9.45
C ALA A 193 -2.80 -17.07 -10.50
N ALA A 194 -3.14 -18.30 -10.11
CA ALA A 194 -3.21 -19.43 -11.05
C ALA A 194 -4.22 -19.21 -12.20
N ALA A 195 -5.30 -18.48 -11.92
CA ALA A 195 -6.30 -18.06 -12.91
C ALA A 195 -5.90 -16.79 -13.70
N GLY A 196 -4.67 -16.30 -13.52
CA GLY A 196 -4.15 -15.11 -14.21
C GLY A 196 -4.65 -13.77 -13.67
N LYS A 197 -5.40 -13.75 -12.56
CA LYS A 197 -5.88 -12.50 -11.95
C LYS A 197 -4.74 -11.76 -11.27
N GLN A 198 -4.60 -10.49 -11.60
CA GLN A 198 -3.58 -9.60 -11.06
C GLN A 198 -4.12 -8.81 -9.86
N CYS A 199 -3.22 -8.26 -9.06
CA CYS A 199 -3.58 -7.37 -7.95
C CYS A 199 -4.49 -6.23 -8.43
N GLN A 200 -4.16 -5.67 -9.58
CA GLN A 200 -4.84 -4.55 -10.24
C GLN A 200 -6.29 -4.88 -10.60
N ASP A 201 -6.63 -6.14 -10.89
CA ASP A 201 -7.99 -6.52 -11.29
C ASP A 201 -9.01 -6.32 -10.15
N CYS A 202 -8.55 -6.47 -8.90
CA CYS A 202 -9.38 -6.29 -7.71
C CYS A 202 -9.14 -4.95 -6.99
N HIS A 203 -7.87 -4.55 -6.86
CA HIS A 203 -7.49 -3.36 -6.10
C HIS A 203 -7.49 -2.07 -6.94
N MET A 204 -7.41 -2.19 -8.26
CA MET A 204 -7.46 -1.07 -9.21
C MET A 204 -8.51 -1.34 -10.30
N PRO A 205 -9.77 -1.63 -9.93
CA PRO A 205 -10.76 -2.24 -10.83
C PRO A 205 -10.87 -1.46 -12.15
N PRO A 206 -10.70 -2.12 -13.31
CA PRO A 206 -10.72 -1.44 -14.59
C PRO A 206 -12.14 -1.05 -14.99
N ALA A 207 -12.27 0.10 -15.65
CA ALA A 207 -13.51 0.54 -16.27
C ALA A 207 -13.25 1.17 -17.65
N PRO A 208 -14.20 1.13 -18.59
CA PRO A 208 -14.08 1.87 -19.83
C PRO A 208 -13.95 3.38 -19.57
N GLY A 209 -13.10 4.06 -20.33
CA GLY A 209 -12.92 5.49 -20.17
C GLY A 209 -11.70 6.05 -20.88
N LYS A 210 -11.40 7.31 -20.58
CA LYS A 210 -10.22 8.00 -21.09
C LYS A 210 -9.15 8.08 -20.01
N ALA A 211 -7.89 7.93 -20.40
CA ALA A 211 -6.78 8.05 -19.46
C ALA A 211 -6.60 9.49 -18.95
N SER A 212 -7.01 10.49 -19.72
CA SER A 212 -6.97 11.92 -19.37
C SER A 212 -8.07 12.70 -20.08
N LEU A 213 -8.31 13.93 -19.64
CA LEU A 213 -9.28 14.86 -20.24
C LEU A 213 -8.90 15.26 -21.68
N ILE A 214 -7.60 15.22 -22.00
CA ILE A 214 -7.07 15.57 -23.33
C ILE A 214 -6.87 14.35 -24.24
N ALA A 215 -7.09 13.14 -23.72
CA ALA A 215 -6.95 11.93 -24.51
C ALA A 215 -8.00 11.87 -25.63
N LYS A 216 -7.56 11.57 -26.85
CA LYS A 216 -8.42 11.32 -27.99
C LYS A 216 -9.00 9.92 -27.93
N LYS A 217 -8.21 8.95 -27.43
CA LYS A 217 -8.61 7.55 -27.32
C LYS A 217 -9.47 7.28 -26.09
N THR A 218 -10.59 6.60 -26.30
CA THR A 218 -11.34 5.88 -25.25
C THR A 218 -10.84 4.44 -25.22
N ARG A 219 -10.65 3.89 -24.03
CA ARG A 219 -10.16 2.54 -23.80
C ARG A 219 -11.20 1.72 -23.04
N ASP A 220 -11.23 0.42 -23.30
CA ASP A 220 -12.13 -0.51 -22.59
C ASP A 220 -11.73 -0.70 -21.13
N LYS A 221 -10.44 -0.48 -20.81
CA LYS A 221 -9.89 -0.63 -19.48
C LYS A 221 -9.01 0.56 -19.13
N ILE A 222 -9.44 1.36 -18.17
CA ILE A 222 -8.66 2.31 -17.40
C ILE A 222 -8.72 1.84 -15.95
N TRP A 223 -7.57 1.51 -15.37
CA TRP A 223 -7.49 1.03 -13.99
C TRP A 223 -7.72 2.18 -13.01
N ALA A 224 -8.64 1.98 -12.08
CA ALA A 224 -8.92 2.95 -11.04
C ALA A 224 -7.73 3.08 -10.09
N HIS A 225 -7.38 4.30 -9.69
CA HIS A 225 -6.32 4.55 -8.72
C HIS A 225 -6.87 4.67 -7.29
N THR A 226 -7.94 3.92 -6.99
CA THR A 226 -8.56 3.89 -5.66
C THR A 226 -7.79 2.99 -4.68
N PHE A 227 -7.04 2.02 -5.19
CA PHE A 227 -6.29 1.02 -4.41
C PHE A 227 -7.16 0.40 -3.31
N ALA A 228 -8.29 -0.19 -3.74
CA ALA A 228 -9.35 -0.62 -2.84
C ALA A 228 -8.81 -1.58 -1.78
N GLY A 229 -9.15 -1.39 -0.51
CA GLY A 229 -8.67 -2.21 0.59
C GLY A 229 -9.59 -2.09 1.80
N ALA A 230 -9.14 -2.46 3.00
CA ALA A 230 -10.00 -2.48 4.19
C ALA A 230 -10.67 -1.13 4.52
N HIS A 231 -10.06 0.00 4.17
CA HIS A 231 -10.64 1.34 4.39
C HIS A 231 -11.62 1.78 3.29
N THR A 232 -11.78 0.98 2.23
CA THR A 232 -12.76 1.21 1.18
C THR A 232 -14.12 0.71 1.64
N ALA A 233 -15.14 1.55 1.55
CA ALA A 233 -16.50 1.18 1.92
C ALA A 233 -16.94 -0.10 1.19
N GLY A 234 -17.45 -1.06 1.97
CA GLY A 234 -17.91 -2.35 1.46
C GLY A 234 -16.82 -3.34 1.02
N ALA A 235 -15.53 -2.99 1.09
CA ALA A 235 -14.47 -3.93 0.68
C ALA A 235 -14.30 -5.12 1.63
N LEU A 236 -14.69 -4.95 2.90
CA LEU A 236 -14.73 -6.04 3.87
C LEU A 236 -16.02 -6.86 3.77
N ASP A 237 -17.03 -6.36 3.04
CA ASP A 237 -18.28 -7.09 2.84
C ASP A 237 -17.99 -8.28 1.92
N SER A 238 -18.36 -9.48 2.38
CA SER A 238 -18.26 -10.71 1.58
C SER A 238 -16.84 -11.16 1.20
N VAL A 239 -15.77 -10.58 1.79
CA VAL A 239 -14.39 -11.07 1.61
C VAL A 239 -14.11 -12.31 2.48
N ALA A 240 -14.84 -12.43 3.58
CA ALA A 240 -14.89 -13.62 4.42
C ALA A 240 -16.33 -14.00 4.75
N SER A 241 -16.56 -15.27 5.04
CA SER A 241 -17.83 -15.78 5.54
C SER A 241 -17.62 -16.64 6.79
N VAL A 242 -18.61 -16.67 7.67
CA VAL A 242 -18.69 -17.65 8.77
C VAL A 242 -19.95 -18.47 8.60
N ALA A 243 -19.87 -19.78 8.84
CA ALA A 243 -21.01 -20.68 8.98
C ALA A 243 -20.99 -21.31 10.38
N ALA A 244 -22.16 -21.60 10.94
CA ALA A 244 -22.30 -22.15 12.28
C ALA A 244 -23.26 -23.36 12.26
N ALA A 245 -22.87 -24.45 12.91
CA ALA A 245 -23.68 -25.67 13.04
C ALA A 245 -23.45 -26.33 14.40
N VAL A 246 -24.48 -26.94 14.97
CA VAL A 246 -24.33 -27.77 16.18
C VAL A 246 -23.93 -29.18 15.74
N GLU A 247 -22.79 -29.67 16.23
CA GLU A 247 -22.24 -30.99 15.91
C GLU A 247 -21.64 -31.59 17.18
N SER A 248 -22.06 -32.81 17.53
CA SER A 248 -21.56 -33.53 18.72
C SER A 248 -21.67 -32.75 20.04
N GLY A 249 -22.75 -31.98 20.22
CA GLY A 249 -22.99 -31.18 21.42
C GLY A 249 -22.18 -29.87 21.52
N LYS A 250 -21.39 -29.54 20.49
CA LYS A 250 -20.59 -28.31 20.40
C LYS A 250 -21.03 -27.46 19.22
N LEU A 251 -20.64 -26.19 19.24
CA LEU A 251 -20.82 -25.30 18.10
C LEU A 251 -19.60 -25.37 17.19
N LYS A 252 -19.80 -25.88 15.98
CA LYS A 252 -18.82 -25.88 14.89
C LYS A 252 -18.94 -24.59 14.10
N LEU A 253 -17.82 -23.91 13.90
CA LEU A 253 -17.72 -22.66 13.16
C LEU A 253 -16.79 -22.87 11.97
N THR A 254 -17.25 -22.55 10.75
CA THR A 254 -16.42 -22.62 9.55
C THR A 254 -16.19 -21.20 9.01
N VAL A 255 -14.98 -20.70 9.15
CA VAL A 255 -14.56 -19.38 8.65
C VAL A 255 -13.86 -19.57 7.30
N ARG A 256 -14.33 -18.90 6.26
CA ARG A 256 -13.78 -19.04 4.89
C ARG A 256 -13.34 -17.69 4.35
N ASN A 257 -12.18 -17.66 3.71
CA ASN A 257 -11.80 -16.58 2.82
C ASN A 257 -12.47 -16.82 1.47
N THR A 258 -13.44 -15.98 1.12
CA THR A 258 -14.36 -16.23 -0.01
C THR A 258 -13.90 -15.56 -1.29
N ARG A 259 -13.13 -14.47 -1.19
CA ARG A 259 -12.74 -13.64 -2.34
C ARG A 259 -11.29 -13.15 -2.32
N GLY A 260 -10.61 -13.22 -1.18
CA GLY A 260 -9.24 -12.76 -1.05
C GLY A 260 -8.30 -13.66 -1.84
N GLY A 261 -7.59 -13.08 -2.80
CA GLY A 261 -6.48 -13.73 -3.50
C GLY A 261 -5.20 -13.76 -2.68
N HIS A 262 -5.27 -13.68 -1.36
CA HIS A 262 -4.20 -13.74 -0.37
C HIS A 262 -4.83 -14.01 1.00
N SER A 263 -4.03 -14.28 2.04
CA SER A 263 -4.56 -14.55 3.38
C SER A 263 -5.24 -13.31 4.00
N LEU A 264 -6.18 -13.53 4.92
CA LEU A 264 -6.81 -12.48 5.75
C LEU A 264 -6.28 -12.53 7.19
N PRO A 265 -6.09 -11.39 7.88
CA PRO A 265 -6.52 -10.03 7.51
C PRO A 265 -5.73 -9.36 6.37
N GLY A 266 -4.67 -10.01 5.88
CA GLY A 266 -3.79 -9.52 4.84
C GLY A 266 -2.85 -8.44 5.36
N GLY A 267 -1.85 -8.09 4.54
CA GLY A 267 -0.93 -6.96 4.65
C GLY A 267 -0.59 -6.37 6.02
N GLY A 268 0.70 -6.31 6.33
CA GLY A 268 1.20 -5.59 7.49
C GLY A 268 1.14 -6.38 8.81
N ALA A 269 1.63 -7.62 8.79
CA ALA A 269 1.73 -8.53 9.94
C ALA A 269 1.97 -7.81 11.29
N SER A 270 1.28 -8.26 12.34
CA SER A 270 1.27 -7.65 13.67
C SER A 270 0.56 -6.30 13.79
N MET A 271 -0.09 -5.79 12.75
CA MET A 271 -0.88 -4.54 12.83
C MET A 271 -2.39 -4.75 12.77
N ARG A 272 -2.88 -5.88 12.25
CA ARG A 272 -4.31 -6.14 12.00
C ARG A 272 -4.70 -7.48 12.61
N ALA A 273 -5.97 -7.63 12.94
CA ALA A 273 -6.52 -8.88 13.43
C ALA A 273 -7.94 -9.10 12.93
N ILE A 274 -8.38 -10.35 12.87
CA ILE A 274 -9.79 -10.71 12.78
C ILE A 274 -10.15 -11.53 14.01
N THR A 275 -11.18 -11.14 14.76
CA THR A 275 -11.68 -11.93 15.89
C THR A 275 -12.95 -12.69 15.50
N LEU A 276 -13.05 -13.93 15.99
CA LEU A 276 -14.24 -14.75 15.95
C LEU A 276 -14.77 -14.90 17.37
N GLU A 277 -15.98 -14.43 17.61
CA GLU A 277 -16.67 -14.52 18.90
C GLU A 277 -18.06 -15.13 18.70
N VAL A 278 -18.58 -15.79 19.73
CA VAL A 278 -19.95 -16.32 19.74
C VAL A 278 -20.74 -15.67 20.86
N VAL A 279 -21.90 -15.13 20.51
CA VAL A 279 -22.90 -14.66 21.46
C VAL A 279 -23.95 -15.75 21.63
N TYR A 280 -24.00 -16.35 22.81
CA TYR A 280 -25.02 -17.34 23.18
C TYR A 280 -26.18 -16.65 23.87
N GLN A 281 -27.40 -17.03 23.48
CA GLN A 281 -28.64 -16.47 24.02
C GLN A 281 -29.59 -17.58 24.45
N ASP A 282 -30.43 -17.27 25.44
CA ASP A 282 -31.52 -18.14 25.88
C ASP A 282 -32.73 -18.12 24.91
N GLY A 283 -33.81 -18.80 25.28
CA GLY A 283 -35.05 -18.84 24.50
C GLY A 283 -35.76 -17.48 24.39
N ALA A 284 -35.55 -16.58 25.36
CA ALA A 284 -36.10 -15.22 25.37
C ALA A 284 -35.24 -14.22 24.59
N GLY A 285 -34.02 -14.61 24.19
CA GLY A 285 -33.07 -13.74 23.46
C GLY A 285 -32.11 -12.96 24.37
N MET A 286 -32.06 -13.27 25.67
CA MET A 286 -31.10 -12.67 26.59
C MET A 286 -29.71 -13.27 26.36
N GLU A 287 -28.68 -12.42 26.31
CA GLU A 287 -27.28 -12.86 26.23
C GLU A 287 -26.89 -13.61 27.51
N LEU A 288 -26.57 -14.89 27.37
CA LEU A 288 -26.08 -15.75 28.44
C LEU A 288 -24.55 -15.68 28.56
N ALA A 289 -23.88 -15.67 27.41
CA ALA A 289 -22.43 -15.64 27.35
C ALA A 289 -21.94 -15.06 26.03
N ARG A 290 -20.78 -14.41 26.09
CA ARG A 290 -19.98 -14.00 24.93
C ARG A 290 -18.63 -14.68 25.02
N VAL A 291 -18.38 -15.59 24.07
CA VAL A 291 -17.21 -16.47 24.09
C VAL A 291 -16.27 -16.07 22.96
N PRO A 292 -15.07 -15.54 23.26
CA PRO A 292 -14.00 -15.44 22.27
C PRO A 292 -13.58 -16.83 21.83
N VAL A 293 -13.62 -17.09 20.53
CA VAL A 293 -13.28 -18.42 19.98
C VAL A 293 -11.89 -18.41 19.37
N GLN A 294 -11.59 -17.43 18.51
CA GLN A 294 -10.29 -17.38 17.84
C GLN A 294 -9.92 -15.95 17.42
N THR A 295 -8.62 -15.68 17.40
CA THR A 295 -8.04 -14.48 16.77
C THR A 295 -7.15 -14.90 15.60
N TYR A 296 -7.42 -14.32 14.43
CA TYR A 296 -6.62 -14.49 13.23
C TYR A 296 -5.71 -13.27 13.01
N ASP A 297 -4.41 -13.45 13.25
CA ASP A 297 -3.37 -12.42 13.17
C ASP A 297 -1.97 -13.07 13.09
N THR A 298 -0.96 -12.22 13.03
CA THR A 298 0.45 -12.60 13.25
C THR A 298 0.99 -11.72 14.36
N GLU A 299 1.53 -12.31 15.42
CA GLU A 299 2.18 -11.61 16.52
C GLU A 299 3.69 -11.89 16.49
N PHE A 300 4.49 -10.86 16.69
CA PHE A 300 5.93 -10.98 16.83
C PHE A 300 6.37 -10.92 18.29
N ALA A 301 7.49 -11.58 18.57
CA ALA A 301 8.21 -11.45 19.82
C ALA A 301 9.64 -10.93 19.61
N ASP A 302 10.17 -10.27 20.64
CA ASP A 302 11.59 -9.88 20.69
C ASP A 302 12.48 -11.09 21.04
N ALA A 303 13.81 -10.85 21.13
CA ALA A 303 14.78 -11.89 21.48
C ALA A 303 14.52 -12.53 22.86
N ASN A 304 13.92 -11.77 23.80
CA ASN A 304 13.64 -12.20 25.17
C ASN A 304 12.27 -12.88 25.31
N GLY A 305 11.48 -12.93 24.23
CA GLY A 305 10.15 -13.53 24.23
C GLY A 305 9.02 -12.58 24.66
N LYS A 306 9.27 -11.27 24.80
CA LYS A 306 8.20 -10.29 25.02
C LYS A 306 7.32 -10.25 23.76
N SER A 307 6.00 -10.33 23.94
CA SER A 307 4.98 -10.29 22.87
C SER A 307 3.72 -9.56 23.37
N PRO A 308 2.99 -8.82 22.51
CA PRO A 308 3.36 -8.47 21.14
C PRO A 308 4.41 -7.35 21.09
N VAL A 309 5.31 -7.39 20.12
CA VAL A 309 6.25 -6.28 19.82
C VAL A 309 6.08 -5.78 18.38
N PRO A 310 6.33 -4.48 18.12
CA PRO A 310 6.28 -3.93 16.78
C PRO A 310 7.39 -4.51 15.88
N LYS A 311 7.23 -4.34 14.56
CA LYS A 311 8.10 -4.95 13.54
C LYS A 311 9.59 -4.64 13.72
N TRP A 312 9.93 -3.42 14.15
CA TRP A 312 11.33 -3.01 14.32
C TRP A 312 12.02 -3.67 15.54
N LEU A 313 11.25 -4.24 16.47
CA LEU A 313 11.76 -5.04 17.60
C LEU A 313 11.65 -6.55 17.38
N ALA A 314 10.94 -6.98 16.32
CA ALA A 314 10.67 -8.39 16.06
C ALA A 314 11.96 -9.17 15.81
N LYS A 315 12.09 -10.32 16.49
CA LYS A 315 13.18 -11.29 16.29
C LYS A 315 12.68 -12.68 15.94
N LYS A 316 11.42 -13.00 16.26
CA LYS A 316 10.74 -14.25 15.93
C LYS A 316 9.23 -14.04 15.79
N VAL A 317 8.57 -14.98 15.14
CA VAL A 317 7.11 -15.09 15.14
C VAL A 317 6.69 -15.75 16.46
N ALA A 318 5.87 -15.06 17.25
CA ALA A 318 5.30 -15.60 18.49
C ALA A 318 4.08 -16.49 18.18
N ARG A 319 3.23 -16.00 17.27
CA ARG A 319 2.01 -16.69 16.82
C ARG A 319 1.71 -16.24 15.39
N SER A 320 1.28 -17.15 14.53
CA SER A 320 0.72 -16.78 13.23
C SER A 320 -0.45 -17.68 12.90
N ASN A 321 -1.60 -17.06 12.66
CA ASN A 321 -2.85 -17.74 12.38
C ASN A 321 -3.68 -16.86 11.45
N GLU A 322 -3.44 -16.92 10.14
CA GLU A 322 -4.23 -16.17 9.16
C GLU A 322 -5.30 -17.06 8.53
N ILE A 323 -6.36 -16.48 7.97
CA ILE A 323 -7.34 -17.24 7.16
C ILE A 323 -6.75 -17.35 5.75
N PRO A 324 -6.31 -18.54 5.28
CA PRO A 324 -5.58 -18.65 4.01
C PRO A 324 -6.45 -18.26 2.82
N ALA A 325 -5.82 -17.89 1.70
CA ALA A 325 -6.53 -17.75 0.43
C ALA A 325 -7.20 -19.08 0.04
N ASP A 326 -8.40 -19.01 -0.52
CA ASP A 326 -9.12 -20.16 -1.08
C ASP A 326 -9.51 -21.31 -0.11
N GLU A 327 -9.25 -21.15 1.18
CA GLU A 327 -9.45 -22.18 2.20
C GLU A 327 -10.44 -21.75 3.30
N ALA A 328 -10.80 -22.72 4.14
CA ALA A 328 -11.62 -22.51 5.32
C ALA A 328 -10.94 -23.08 6.56
N LYS A 329 -11.14 -22.40 7.69
CA LYS A 329 -10.76 -22.85 9.02
C LYS A 329 -11.99 -23.30 9.79
N VAL A 330 -11.82 -24.36 10.57
CA VAL A 330 -12.88 -24.89 11.44
C VAL A 330 -12.47 -24.63 12.89
N GLU A 331 -13.32 -23.92 13.61
CA GLU A 331 -13.17 -23.64 15.02
C GLU A 331 -14.34 -24.24 15.80
N TRP A 332 -14.18 -24.40 17.10
CA TRP A 332 -15.17 -24.99 17.98
C TRP A 332 -15.41 -24.12 19.21
N SER A 333 -16.66 -24.08 19.67
CA SER A 333 -17.04 -23.42 20.91
C SER A 333 -17.94 -24.33 21.74
N GLU A 334 -17.68 -24.39 23.04
CA GLU A 334 -18.55 -25.08 23.99
C GLU A 334 -19.86 -24.29 24.15
N ILE A 335 -20.97 -25.01 24.13
CA ILE A 335 -22.30 -24.42 24.26
C ILE A 335 -22.64 -24.31 25.75
N PRO A 336 -22.87 -23.10 26.30
CA PRO A 336 -23.21 -22.95 27.71
C PRO A 336 -24.60 -23.52 28.00
N PRO A 337 -24.84 -24.07 29.23
CA PRO A 337 -26.14 -24.58 29.62
C PRO A 337 -27.26 -23.54 29.46
N GLY A 338 -28.41 -23.96 28.95
CA GLY A 338 -29.58 -23.09 28.74
C GLY A 338 -29.55 -22.26 27.46
N ALA A 339 -28.45 -22.29 26.69
CA ALA A 339 -28.40 -21.61 25.40
C ALA A 339 -29.36 -22.26 24.39
N LYS A 340 -30.11 -21.42 23.69
CA LYS A 340 -31.06 -21.79 22.63
C LYS A 340 -30.75 -21.16 21.28
N LYS A 341 -29.90 -20.13 21.26
CA LYS A 341 -29.41 -19.51 20.03
C LYS A 341 -27.93 -19.19 20.19
N ALA A 342 -27.20 -19.29 19.08
CA ALA A 342 -25.82 -18.81 18.97
C ALA A 342 -25.69 -17.90 17.75
N GLU A 343 -25.02 -16.76 17.93
CA GLU A 343 -24.59 -15.87 16.85
C GLU A 343 -23.06 -15.78 16.83
N ALA A 344 -22.45 -16.37 15.80
CA ALA A 344 -21.04 -16.19 15.52
C ALA A 344 -20.83 -14.86 14.82
N VAL A 345 -19.85 -14.07 15.27
CA VAL A 345 -19.52 -12.74 14.76
C VAL A 345 -18.05 -12.72 14.40
N LEU A 346 -17.76 -12.42 13.13
CA LEU A 346 -16.40 -12.24 12.62
C LEU A 346 -16.11 -10.74 12.46
N THR A 347 -15.12 -10.22 13.18
CA THR A 347 -14.84 -8.78 13.27
C THR A 347 -13.42 -8.46 12.82
N TYR A 348 -13.27 -7.56 11.86
CA TYR A 348 -11.99 -7.02 11.42
C TYR A 348 -11.53 -5.88 12.33
N HIS A 349 -10.27 -5.91 12.72
CA HIS A 349 -9.60 -4.86 13.47
C HIS A 349 -8.49 -4.25 12.61
N PHE A 350 -8.62 -2.96 12.29
CA PHE A 350 -7.62 -2.20 11.54
C PHE A 350 -6.29 -2.02 12.29
N LEU A 351 -6.35 -2.17 13.61
CA LEU A 351 -5.24 -2.10 14.53
C LEU A 351 -5.31 -3.30 15.45
N LEU A 352 -4.15 -3.91 15.74
CA LEU A 352 -4.05 -4.94 16.76
C LEU A 352 -4.58 -4.35 18.08
N PRO A 353 -5.54 -4.99 18.77
CA PRO A 353 -6.15 -4.42 19.98
C PRO A 353 -5.12 -4.01 21.04
N ALA A 354 -4.00 -4.75 21.13
CA ALA A 354 -2.88 -4.47 22.02
C ALA A 354 -2.26 -3.07 21.84
N TYR A 355 -2.33 -2.48 20.65
CA TYR A 355 -1.75 -1.15 20.38
C TYR A 355 -2.75 -0.01 20.57
N ARG A 356 -4.06 -0.30 20.59
CA ARG A 356 -5.10 0.74 20.58
C ARG A 356 -5.03 1.65 21.81
N ALA A 357 -4.83 1.08 23.00
CA ALA A 357 -4.75 1.86 24.24
C ALA A 357 -3.57 2.85 24.23
N ALA A 358 -2.40 2.42 23.77
CA ALA A 358 -1.22 3.27 23.67
C ALA A 358 -1.41 4.41 22.66
N LEU A 359 -2.03 4.13 21.52
CA LEU A 359 -2.34 5.16 20.51
C LEU A 359 -3.35 6.20 21.00
N VAL A 360 -4.39 5.76 21.73
CA VAL A 360 -5.36 6.67 22.36
C VAL A 360 -4.68 7.54 23.42
N ALA A 361 -3.81 6.97 24.26
CA ALA A 361 -3.04 7.74 25.24
C ALA A 361 -2.14 8.80 24.60
N LYS A 362 -1.60 8.51 23.40
CA LYS A 362 -0.83 9.44 22.56
C LYS A 362 -1.70 10.42 21.77
N LYS A 363 -3.03 10.37 21.90
CA LYS A 363 -4.00 11.21 21.16
C LYS A 363 -3.85 11.09 19.64
N VAL A 364 -3.47 9.90 19.15
CA VAL A 364 -3.39 9.62 17.71
C VAL A 364 -4.80 9.61 17.14
N ASP A 365 -4.99 10.22 15.97
CA ASP A 365 -6.27 10.16 15.25
C ASP A 365 -6.53 8.74 14.72
N LEU A 366 -7.56 8.10 15.26
CA LEU A 366 -7.99 6.76 14.88
C LEU A 366 -9.28 6.75 14.04
N THR A 367 -9.68 7.91 13.49
CA THR A 367 -10.87 8.03 12.66
C THR A 367 -10.86 7.00 11.53
N GLY A 368 -11.99 6.30 11.35
CA GLY A 368 -12.15 5.26 10.33
C GLY A 368 -11.41 3.94 10.62
N ARG A 369 -10.94 3.71 11.85
CA ARG A 369 -10.24 2.47 12.27
C ARG A 369 -10.95 1.72 13.39
N ASP A 370 -12.24 1.99 13.58
CA ASP A 370 -13.05 1.19 14.50
C ASP A 370 -13.27 -0.22 13.93
N PRO A 371 -13.41 -1.25 14.80
CA PRO A 371 -13.63 -2.61 14.34
C PRO A 371 -14.89 -2.73 13.49
N VAL A 372 -14.82 -3.53 12.42
CA VAL A 372 -15.92 -3.74 11.46
C VAL A 372 -16.33 -5.20 11.46
N VAL A 373 -17.62 -5.46 11.68
CA VAL A 373 -18.17 -6.83 11.55
C VAL A 373 -18.20 -7.21 10.07
N MET A 374 -17.42 -8.22 9.70
CA MET A 374 -17.29 -8.73 8.34
C MET A 374 -18.41 -9.72 7.99
N ALA A 375 -18.78 -10.58 8.95
CA ALA A 375 -19.74 -11.64 8.73
C ALA A 375 -20.42 -12.06 10.05
N ARG A 376 -21.64 -12.60 9.93
CA ARG A 376 -22.38 -13.21 11.04
C ARG A 376 -23.00 -14.54 10.60
N ALA A 377 -23.11 -15.49 11.53
CA ALA A 377 -23.90 -16.70 11.34
C ALA A 377 -24.74 -16.97 12.59
N ARG A 378 -26.02 -17.27 12.39
CA ARG A 378 -26.95 -17.62 13.47
C ARG A 378 -27.37 -19.07 13.36
N VAL A 379 -27.42 -19.76 14.49
CA VAL A 379 -27.92 -21.14 14.55
C VAL A 379 -28.77 -21.32 15.80
N ALA A 380 -29.84 -22.11 15.67
CA ALA A 380 -30.63 -22.56 16.81
C ALA A 380 -29.92 -23.72 17.48
N ILE A 381 -29.93 -23.73 18.82
CA ILE A 381 -29.37 -24.81 19.62
C ILE A 381 -30.53 -25.72 20.07
N PRO A 382 -30.48 -27.03 19.78
CA PRO A 382 -31.52 -27.99 20.16
C PRO A 382 -31.91 -27.95 21.65
#